data_AF-A0A2U8E078-F1
#
_entry.id   AF-A0A2U8E078-F1
#
_cell.length_a   1.000
_cell.length_b   1.000
_cell.length_c   1.000
_cell.angle_alpha   90.00
_cell.angle_beta   90.00
_cell.angle_gamma   90.00
#
_symmetry.space_group_name_H-M   'P 1'
#
loop_
_entity.id
_entity.type
_entity.pdbx_description
1 polymer ?
#
loop_
_entity_poly.entity_id
_entity_poly.type
_entity_poly.pdbx_seq_one_letter_code
_entity_poly.pdbx_strand_id
1 'polypeptide(L)'
;MYTSFMQVTPGCIRITLEAAWSTAASDYAEACALYRDIPVPGFSPGEVPAIITANCFSREIRAETIRRCASRLIRSVLVEKGIRTVGPLLILQASLEPGEKFVCTIELLLRPEVALPDCENFEPVADCKHTRRTEAREWLVANTECTVPEPIIRKALNSTHRDIVQPGSKLWDEAEHNALLHIIAHEVADRHGITVSEERLEEHLRNVADTVGMSPAKLRAAYNKNGQIEVIRESLLIEAVLDFLTKQEEAFLAQESAIVA
;
A
#
# COMPACT_ATOMS: atom_id res chain seq x y z
N MET A 1 -10.94 -6.30 -24.58
CA MET A 1 -9.74 -5.85 -23.86
C MET A 1 -8.76 -7.00 -23.90
N TYR A 2 -7.51 -6.74 -24.30
CA TYR A 2 -6.45 -7.74 -24.28
C TYR A 2 -5.55 -7.48 -23.08
N THR A 3 -5.08 -8.55 -22.46
CA THR A 3 -4.24 -8.48 -21.28
C THR A 3 -3.18 -9.56 -21.38
N SER A 4 -1.91 -9.16 -21.30
CA SER A 4 -0.79 -10.08 -21.20
C SER A 4 -0.09 -9.92 -19.86
N PHE A 5 0.36 -11.04 -19.32
CA PHE A 5 1.07 -11.13 -18.05
C PHE A 5 2.48 -11.63 -18.31
N MET A 6 3.46 -10.97 -17.73
CA MET A 6 4.86 -11.38 -17.78
C MET A 6 5.44 -11.28 -16.38
N GLN A 7 5.95 -12.39 -15.85
CA GLN A 7 6.73 -12.34 -14.62
C GLN A 7 8.10 -11.75 -14.92
N VAL A 8 8.47 -10.68 -14.19
CA VAL A 8 9.77 -10.01 -14.36
C VAL A 8 10.77 -10.56 -13.36
N THR A 9 10.37 -10.59 -12.09
CA THR A 9 11.13 -11.14 -10.96
C THR A 9 10.16 -11.83 -10.00
N PRO A 10 10.63 -12.68 -9.07
CA PRO A 10 9.76 -13.29 -8.06
C PRO A 10 8.95 -12.22 -7.33
N GLY A 11 7.63 -12.38 -7.31
CA GLY A 11 6.70 -11.42 -6.71
C GLY A 11 6.43 -10.15 -7.52
N CYS A 12 7.09 -9.92 -8.66
CA CYS A 12 6.82 -8.79 -9.54
C CYS A 12 6.27 -9.25 -10.89
N ILE A 13 5.09 -8.74 -11.24
CA ILE A 13 4.47 -8.99 -12.54
C ILE A 13 4.34 -7.71 -13.33
N ARG A 14 4.55 -7.83 -14.64
CA ARG A 14 4.27 -6.80 -15.62
C ARG A 14 3.02 -7.18 -16.39
N ILE A 15 2.07 -6.27 -16.42
CA ILE A 15 0.80 -6.43 -17.12
C ILE A 15 0.76 -5.42 -18.25
N THR A 16 0.57 -5.89 -19.47
CA THR A 16 0.25 -5.02 -20.60
C THR A 16 -1.25 -5.06 -20.84
N LEU A 17 -1.89 -3.90 -20.77
CA LEU A 17 -3.31 -3.72 -21.03
C LEU A 17 -3.49 -3.07 -22.40
N GLU A 18 -4.36 -3.65 -23.21
CA GLU A 18 -4.81 -3.04 -24.47
C GLU A 18 -6.33 -2.90 -24.48
N ALA A 19 -6.79 -1.67 -24.68
CA ALA A 19 -8.20 -1.31 -24.75
C ALA A 19 -8.51 -0.47 -25.99
N ALA A 20 -9.76 -0.50 -26.42
CA ALA A 20 -10.22 0.34 -27.54
C ALA A 20 -10.26 1.83 -27.13
N TRP A 21 -10.14 2.74 -28.09
CA TRP A 21 -10.29 4.18 -27.85
C TRP A 21 -11.56 4.51 -27.09
N SER A 22 -12.69 3.85 -27.40
CA SER A 22 -13.96 4.08 -26.73
C SER A 22 -13.89 3.94 -25.20
N THR A 23 -13.05 3.02 -24.71
CA THR A 23 -12.82 2.83 -23.27
C THR A 23 -12.05 3.99 -22.66
N ALA A 24 -11.06 4.53 -23.37
CA ALA A 24 -10.26 5.68 -22.91
C ALA A 24 -10.94 7.04 -23.16
N ALA A 25 -11.84 7.11 -24.15
CA ALA A 25 -12.55 8.33 -24.53
C ALA A 25 -13.42 8.89 -23.40
N SER A 26 -14.02 8.01 -22.59
CA SER A 26 -14.76 8.42 -21.39
C SER A 26 -13.84 9.11 -20.38
N ASP A 27 -12.70 8.49 -20.06
CA ASP A 27 -11.73 9.07 -19.13
C ASP A 27 -11.11 10.36 -19.69
N TYR A 28 -10.93 10.44 -21.01
CA TYR A 28 -10.42 11.62 -21.70
C TYR A 28 -11.40 12.80 -21.61
N ALA A 29 -12.69 12.56 -21.83
CA ALA A 29 -13.72 13.59 -21.73
C ALA A 29 -13.84 14.12 -20.29
N GLU A 30 -13.78 13.24 -19.29
CA GLU A 30 -13.73 13.63 -17.89
C GLU A 30 -12.47 14.42 -17.54
N ALA A 31 -11.30 13.98 -18.03
CA ALA A 31 -10.05 14.69 -17.84
C ALA A 31 -10.14 16.11 -18.42
N CYS A 32 -10.63 16.28 -19.66
CA CYS A 32 -10.86 17.59 -20.27
C CYS A 32 -11.78 18.50 -19.43
N ALA A 33 -12.81 17.93 -18.79
CA ALA A 33 -13.75 18.71 -17.97
C ALA A 33 -13.08 19.34 -16.75
N LEU A 34 -12.07 18.68 -16.16
CA LEU A 34 -11.32 19.21 -15.00
C LEU A 34 -10.52 20.48 -15.33
N TYR A 35 -10.13 20.66 -16.59
CA TYR A 35 -9.30 21.78 -17.04
C TYR A 35 -10.13 22.91 -17.64
N ARG A 36 -11.47 22.78 -17.70
CA ARG A 36 -12.36 23.79 -18.30
C ARG A 36 -12.37 25.11 -17.53
N ASP A 37 -12.28 25.04 -16.21
CA ASP A 37 -12.38 26.19 -15.32
C ASP A 37 -11.01 26.86 -15.07
N ILE A 38 -9.95 26.31 -15.65
CA ILE A 38 -8.60 26.88 -15.53
C ILE A 38 -8.50 28.08 -16.50
N PRO A 39 -8.05 29.25 -16.03
CA PRO A 39 -7.95 30.43 -16.86
C PRO A 39 -6.97 30.22 -18.02
N VAL A 40 -7.43 30.50 -19.24
CA VAL A 40 -6.62 30.46 -20.47
C VAL A 40 -6.50 31.89 -21.01
N PRO A 41 -5.31 32.37 -21.41
CA PRO A 41 -5.14 33.69 -21.99
C PRO A 41 -6.12 33.93 -23.15
N GLY A 42 -6.90 35.01 -23.08
CA GLY A 42 -7.89 35.38 -24.10
C GLY A 42 -9.30 34.83 -23.90
N PHE A 43 -9.55 34.04 -22.86
CA PHE A 43 -10.86 33.47 -22.55
C PHE A 43 -11.23 33.65 -21.06
N SER A 44 -12.51 33.89 -20.79
CA SER A 44 -13.03 33.85 -19.42
C SER A 44 -13.00 32.39 -18.90
N PRO A 45 -12.77 32.16 -17.59
CA PRO A 45 -12.89 30.84 -16.99
C PRO A 45 -14.24 30.18 -17.33
N GLY A 46 -14.24 28.92 -17.77
CA GLY A 46 -15.44 28.16 -18.11
C GLY A 46 -15.97 28.34 -19.55
N GLU A 47 -15.57 29.39 -20.26
CA GLU A 47 -16.03 29.69 -21.63
C GLU A 47 -15.06 29.16 -22.71
N VAL A 48 -13.98 28.49 -22.30
CA VAL A 48 -12.98 27.95 -23.22
C VAL A 48 -13.57 26.76 -23.99
N PRO A 49 -13.59 26.79 -25.35
CA PRO A 49 -14.02 25.65 -26.14
C PRO A 49 -13.15 24.41 -25.86
N ALA A 50 -13.77 23.22 -25.84
CA ALA A 50 -13.08 21.98 -25.48
C ALA A 50 -11.82 21.68 -26.33
N ILE A 51 -11.82 22.09 -27.59
CA ILE A 51 -10.67 21.96 -28.51
C ILE A 51 -9.48 22.79 -28.01
N ILE A 52 -9.74 24.01 -27.53
CA ILE A 52 -8.70 24.91 -27.01
C ILE A 52 -8.15 24.35 -25.68
N THR A 53 -9.03 23.90 -24.78
CA THR A 53 -8.61 23.26 -23.52
C THR A 53 -7.75 22.02 -23.78
N ALA A 54 -8.17 21.15 -24.69
CA ALA A 54 -7.42 19.94 -25.06
C ALA A 54 -6.05 20.26 -25.66
N ASN A 55 -5.92 21.35 -26.41
CA ASN A 55 -4.65 21.76 -27.00
C ASN A 55 -3.73 22.44 -25.97
N CYS A 56 -4.28 23.36 -25.16
CA CYS A 56 -3.52 24.11 -24.15
C CYS A 56 -3.00 23.22 -23.01
N PHE A 57 -3.79 22.24 -22.58
CA PHE A 57 -3.46 21.33 -21.46
C PHE A 57 -3.25 19.89 -21.93
N SER A 58 -2.76 19.72 -23.17
CA SER A 58 -2.64 18.41 -23.82
C SER A 58 -1.84 17.40 -22.99
N ARG A 59 -0.73 17.84 -22.38
CA ARG A 59 0.15 16.99 -21.56
C ARG A 59 -0.53 16.55 -20.27
N GLU A 60 -1.16 17.49 -19.57
CA GLU A 60 -1.80 17.27 -18.28
C GLU A 60 -3.05 16.39 -18.43
N ILE A 61 -3.88 16.68 -19.44
CA ILE A 61 -5.05 15.87 -19.79
C ILE A 61 -4.62 14.45 -20.18
N ARG A 62 -3.57 14.30 -20.99
CA ARG A 62 -3.06 12.97 -21.37
C ARG A 62 -2.59 12.19 -20.15
N ALA A 63 -1.78 12.80 -19.28
CA ALA A 63 -1.29 12.15 -18.07
C ALA A 63 -2.43 11.72 -17.14
N GLU A 64 -3.42 12.59 -16.93
CA GLU A 64 -4.59 12.29 -16.11
C GLU A 64 -5.48 11.20 -16.72
N THR A 65 -5.68 11.24 -18.03
CA THR A 65 -6.43 10.20 -18.77
C THR A 65 -5.76 8.84 -18.65
N ILE A 66 -4.43 8.79 -18.87
CA ILE A 66 -3.64 7.56 -18.72
C ILE A 66 -3.79 7.01 -17.30
N ARG A 67 -3.62 7.87 -16.28
CA ARG A 67 -3.71 7.48 -14.87
C ARG A 67 -5.09 6.90 -14.54
N ARG A 68 -6.17 7.57 -14.95
CA ARG A 68 -7.56 7.13 -14.74
C ARG A 68 -7.85 5.82 -15.44
N CYS A 69 -7.57 5.75 -16.74
CA CYS A 69 -7.82 4.58 -17.57
C CYS A 69 -7.03 3.37 -17.05
N ALA A 70 -5.73 3.52 -16.82
CA ALA A 70 -4.87 2.47 -16.26
C ALA A 70 -5.39 1.97 -14.91
N SER A 71 -5.72 2.89 -13.98
CA SER A 71 -6.22 2.53 -12.63
C SER A 71 -7.54 1.77 -12.69
N ARG A 72 -8.45 2.16 -13.58
CA ARG A 72 -9.75 1.51 -13.76
C ARG A 72 -9.60 0.12 -14.38
N LEU A 73 -8.83 0.02 -15.47
CA LEU A 73 -8.63 -1.23 -16.20
C LEU A 73 -7.85 -2.26 -15.39
N ILE A 74 -6.80 -1.84 -14.67
CA ILE A 74 -6.03 -2.76 -13.84
C ILE A 74 -6.88 -3.26 -12.67
N ARG A 75 -7.71 -2.40 -12.05
CA ARG A 75 -8.61 -2.80 -10.98
C ARG A 75 -9.55 -3.92 -11.41
N SER A 76 -10.15 -3.84 -12.60
CA SER A 76 -11.01 -4.93 -13.10
C SER A 76 -10.25 -6.23 -13.29
N VAL A 77 -9.03 -6.18 -13.82
CA VAL A 77 -8.19 -7.38 -14.04
C VAL A 77 -7.77 -8.01 -12.71
N LEU A 78 -7.39 -7.20 -11.73
CA LEU A 78 -6.99 -7.68 -10.40
C LEU A 78 -8.14 -8.38 -9.67
N VAL A 79 -9.35 -7.80 -9.73
CA VAL A 79 -10.55 -8.40 -9.12
C VAL A 79 -10.92 -9.71 -9.82
N GLU A 80 -10.91 -9.74 -11.15
CA GLU A 80 -11.24 -10.96 -11.91
C GLU A 80 -10.27 -12.11 -11.62
N LYS A 81 -8.99 -11.80 -11.42
CA LYS A 81 -7.94 -12.79 -11.15
C LYS A 81 -7.72 -13.08 -9.66
N GLY A 82 -8.40 -12.37 -8.76
CA GLY A 82 -8.18 -12.49 -7.31
C GLY A 82 -6.77 -12.10 -6.86
N ILE A 83 -6.09 -11.23 -7.62
CA ILE A 83 -4.68 -10.88 -7.35
C ILE A 83 -4.63 -9.75 -6.32
N ARG A 84 -3.97 -10.01 -5.19
CA ARG A 84 -3.63 -9.00 -4.18
C ARG A 84 -2.26 -8.38 -4.50
N THR A 85 -2.17 -7.06 -4.52
CA THR A 85 -0.93 -6.31 -4.81
C THR A 85 -0.49 -5.45 -3.62
N VAL A 86 0.80 -5.19 -3.52
CA VAL A 86 1.40 -4.35 -2.48
C VAL A 86 1.97 -3.07 -3.10
N GLY A 87 1.59 -1.92 -2.55
CA GLY A 87 2.16 -0.63 -2.97
C GLY A 87 1.52 0.00 -4.21
N PRO A 88 2.16 1.04 -4.77
CA PRO A 88 1.58 1.83 -5.85
C PRO A 88 1.63 1.12 -7.20
N LEU A 89 0.69 1.47 -8.09
CA LEU A 89 0.68 1.05 -9.49
C LEU A 89 1.78 1.81 -10.25
N LEU A 90 2.78 1.11 -10.78
CA LEU A 90 3.86 1.74 -11.53
C LEU A 90 3.60 1.64 -13.03
N ILE A 91 3.22 2.75 -13.66
CA ILE A 91 3.02 2.82 -15.11
C ILE A 91 4.40 3.04 -15.76
N LEU A 92 4.91 2.02 -16.45
CA LEU A 92 6.22 2.08 -17.11
C LEU A 92 6.14 2.80 -18.46
N GLN A 93 5.10 2.48 -19.22
CA GLN A 93 4.87 3.04 -20.55
C GLN A 93 3.37 3.11 -20.81
N ALA A 94 2.94 4.16 -21.49
CA ALA A 94 1.57 4.29 -21.94
C ALA A 94 1.50 5.04 -23.28
N SER A 95 0.65 4.54 -24.19
CA SER A 95 0.30 5.17 -25.44
C SER A 95 -1.18 5.53 -25.43
N LEU A 96 -1.49 6.78 -25.75
CA LEU A 96 -2.84 7.31 -25.81
C LEU A 96 -2.94 8.26 -27.01
N GLU A 97 -3.38 7.74 -28.15
CA GLU A 97 -3.67 8.54 -29.34
C GLU A 97 -5.18 8.49 -29.64
N PRO A 98 -5.84 9.63 -29.88
CA PRO A 98 -7.26 9.66 -30.24
C PRO A 98 -7.57 8.81 -31.47
N GLY A 99 -8.54 7.90 -31.34
CA GLY A 99 -8.93 6.98 -32.40
C GLY A 99 -8.10 5.70 -32.49
N GLU A 100 -6.96 5.62 -31.81
CA GLU A 100 -6.16 4.40 -31.70
C GLU A 100 -6.46 3.60 -30.42
N LYS A 101 -5.83 2.43 -30.30
CA LYS A 101 -5.94 1.63 -29.07
C LYS A 101 -5.16 2.30 -27.95
N PHE A 102 -5.75 2.32 -26.77
CA PHE A 102 -5.02 2.63 -25.54
C PHE A 102 -4.19 1.42 -25.15
N VAL A 103 -2.89 1.63 -24.98
CA VAL A 103 -1.95 0.58 -24.54
C VAL A 103 -1.18 1.10 -23.34
N CYS A 104 -1.17 0.35 -22.23
CA CYS A 104 -0.31 0.67 -21.11
C CYS A 104 0.34 -0.56 -20.50
N THR A 105 1.56 -0.38 -20.02
CA THR A 105 2.37 -1.39 -19.36
C THR A 105 2.54 -0.98 -17.91
N ILE A 106 2.03 -1.82 -17.02
CA ILE A 106 1.99 -1.58 -15.57
C ILE A 106 2.82 -2.65 -14.89
N GLU A 107 3.68 -2.24 -13.98
CA GLU A 107 4.42 -3.13 -13.09
C GLU A 107 3.78 -3.12 -11.71
N LEU A 108 3.57 -4.33 -11.19
CA LEU A 108 2.88 -4.56 -9.93
C LEU A 108 3.67 -5.52 -9.06
N LEU A 109 3.70 -5.20 -7.78
CA LEU A 109 4.27 -6.06 -6.75
C LEU A 109 3.13 -6.88 -6.15
N LEU A 110 3.23 -8.20 -6.24
CA LEU A 110 2.27 -9.13 -5.69
C LEU A 110 2.44 -9.23 -4.18
N ARG A 111 1.33 -9.36 -3.46
CA ARG A 111 1.36 -9.74 -2.05
C ARG A 111 1.78 -11.21 -1.97
N PRO A 112 2.87 -11.55 -1.26
CA PRO A 112 3.25 -12.94 -1.04
C PRO A 112 2.16 -13.69 -0.30
N GLU A 113 1.96 -14.95 -0.65
CA GLU A 113 1.13 -15.85 0.15
C GLU A 113 1.92 -16.30 1.38
N VAL A 114 1.28 -16.25 2.54
CA VAL A 114 1.91 -16.53 3.83
C VAL A 114 1.12 -17.62 4.55
N ALA A 115 1.83 -18.68 4.93
CA ALA A 115 1.30 -19.68 5.84
C ALA A 115 1.49 -19.17 7.28
N LEU A 116 0.44 -18.58 7.85
CA LEU A 116 0.51 -18.08 9.22
C LEU A 116 0.67 -19.24 10.23
N PRO A 117 1.46 -19.03 11.29
CA PRO A 117 1.51 -19.94 12.43
C PRO A 117 0.19 -19.92 13.21
N ASP A 118 0.05 -20.88 14.12
CA ASP A 118 -1.08 -20.95 15.05
C ASP A 118 -1.02 -19.79 16.04
N CYS A 119 -1.67 -18.69 15.68
CA CYS A 119 -1.67 -17.45 16.46
C CYS A 119 -2.41 -17.58 17.79
N GLU A 120 -3.23 -18.62 17.97
CA GLU A 120 -3.96 -18.87 19.23
C GLU A 120 -3.06 -19.50 20.29
N ASN A 121 -2.03 -20.25 19.88
CA ASN A 121 -1.03 -20.87 20.74
C ASN A 121 0.30 -20.09 20.68
N PHE A 122 0.22 -18.79 20.97
CA PHE A 122 1.39 -17.95 21.06
C PHE A 122 2.25 -18.32 22.28
N GLU A 123 3.42 -18.92 22.04
CA GLU A 123 4.40 -19.27 23.07
C GLU A 123 5.68 -18.41 22.90
N PRO A 124 5.83 -17.31 23.66
CA PRO A 124 7.03 -16.49 23.58
C PRO A 124 8.26 -17.21 24.13
N VAL A 125 9.42 -16.92 23.55
CA VAL A 125 10.70 -17.39 24.08
C VAL A 125 10.98 -16.65 25.39
N ALA A 126 10.80 -17.36 26.52
CA ALA A 126 10.72 -16.80 27.88
C ALA A 126 12.03 -16.27 28.48
N ASP A 127 13.02 -15.84 27.69
CA ASP A 127 14.36 -15.54 28.21
C ASP A 127 15.02 -14.27 27.67
N CYS A 128 14.26 -13.17 27.53
CA CYS A 128 14.86 -11.93 27.06
C CYS A 128 14.38 -10.67 27.80
N LYS A 129 15.27 -9.69 27.94
CA LYS A 129 14.98 -8.36 28.55
C LYS A 129 14.03 -7.50 27.70
N HIS A 130 13.34 -8.09 26.74
CA HIS A 130 12.53 -7.38 25.78
C HIS A 130 11.10 -7.21 26.27
N THR A 131 10.35 -6.31 25.63
CA THR A 131 8.91 -6.19 25.89
C THR A 131 8.18 -7.38 25.27
N ARG A 132 7.06 -7.80 25.85
CA ARG A 132 6.17 -8.86 25.29
C ARG A 132 5.86 -8.66 23.80
N ARG A 133 5.68 -7.41 23.36
CA ARG A 133 5.45 -7.09 21.94
C ARG A 133 6.64 -7.45 21.04
N THR A 134 7.86 -7.30 21.55
CA THR A 134 9.08 -7.68 20.84
C THR A 134 9.19 -9.19 20.69
N GLU A 135 8.85 -9.95 21.74
CA GLU A 135 8.82 -11.42 21.70
C GLU A 135 7.77 -11.91 20.69
N ALA A 136 6.56 -11.32 20.71
CA ALA A 136 5.51 -11.63 19.74
C ALA A 136 5.95 -11.38 18.29
N ARG A 137 6.66 -10.27 18.07
CA ARG A 137 7.22 -9.94 16.75
C ARG A 137 8.23 -10.98 16.28
N GLU A 138 9.17 -11.35 17.15
CA GLU A 138 10.22 -12.32 16.83
C GLU A 138 9.64 -13.72 16.60
N TRP A 139 8.67 -14.13 17.42
CA TRP A 139 7.96 -15.40 17.27
C TRP A 139 7.21 -15.48 15.94
N LEU A 140 6.48 -14.44 15.54
CA LEU A 140 5.76 -14.43 14.27
C LEU A 140 6.70 -14.65 13.09
N VAL A 141 7.82 -13.93 13.08
CA VAL A 141 8.83 -14.03 12.03
C VAL A 141 9.48 -15.42 12.01
N ALA A 142 9.82 -15.98 13.18
CA ALA A 142 10.48 -17.28 13.28
C ALA A 142 9.58 -18.47 12.91
N ASN A 143 8.27 -18.36 13.16
CA ASN A 143 7.30 -19.44 12.92
C ASN A 143 6.54 -19.30 11.59
N THR A 144 6.88 -18.32 10.77
CA THR A 144 6.23 -18.11 9.48
C THR A 144 7.17 -18.45 8.33
N GLU A 145 6.77 -19.40 7.50
CA GLU A 145 7.45 -19.67 6.22
C GLU A 145 6.93 -18.71 5.14
N CYS A 146 7.74 -17.74 4.74
CA CYS A 146 7.46 -16.87 3.60
C CYS A 146 8.75 -16.34 2.98
N THR A 147 8.92 -16.54 1.68
CA THR A 147 9.97 -15.85 0.92
C THR A 147 9.46 -14.46 0.52
N VAL A 148 10.08 -13.42 1.06
CA VAL A 148 9.71 -12.04 0.72
C VAL A 148 10.41 -11.64 -0.58
N PRO A 149 9.67 -11.23 -1.63
CA PRO A 149 10.23 -10.64 -2.83
C PRO A 149 11.18 -9.48 -2.53
N GLU A 150 12.36 -9.48 -3.16
CA GLU A 150 13.35 -8.41 -3.05
C GLU A 150 12.77 -6.99 -3.25
N PRO A 151 11.86 -6.72 -4.20
CA PRO A 151 11.30 -5.38 -4.34
C PRO A 151 10.52 -4.91 -3.11
N ILE A 152 9.93 -5.83 -2.33
CA ILE A 152 9.27 -5.51 -1.05
C ILE A 152 10.33 -5.16 0.00
N ILE A 153 11.40 -5.96 0.10
CA ILE A 153 12.49 -5.72 1.06
C ILE A 153 13.16 -4.36 0.78
N ARG A 154 13.43 -4.05 -0.49
CA ARG A 154 13.99 -2.75 -0.90
C ARG A 154 13.07 -1.58 -0.57
N LYS A 155 11.76 -1.79 -0.59
CA LYS A 155 10.80 -0.76 -0.20
C LYS A 155 10.81 -0.52 1.32
N ALA A 156 11.06 -1.56 2.12
CA ALA A 156 11.17 -1.47 3.57
C ALA A 156 12.46 -0.77 4.03
N LEU A 157 13.52 -0.79 3.21
CA LEU A 157 14.72 0.01 3.46
C LEU A 157 14.43 1.51 3.39
N ASN A 158 15.05 2.28 4.29
CA ASN A 158 15.03 3.74 4.24
C ASN A 158 15.49 4.26 2.87
N SER A 159 14.97 5.41 2.44
CA SER A 159 15.26 6.00 1.11
C SER A 159 16.74 6.14 0.79
N THR A 160 17.59 6.35 1.80
CA THR A 160 19.05 6.48 1.65
C THR A 160 19.76 5.14 1.38
N HIS A 161 19.15 4.02 1.75
CA HIS A 161 19.77 2.69 1.77
C HIS A 161 19.23 1.74 0.69
N ARG A 162 18.13 2.11 0.02
CA ARG A 162 17.37 1.27 -0.93
C ARG A 162 18.22 0.59 -2.00
N ASP A 163 19.19 1.32 -2.56
CA ASP A 163 19.98 0.86 -3.72
C ASP A 163 21.39 0.38 -3.36
N ILE A 164 21.83 0.64 -2.12
CA ILE A 164 23.23 0.45 -1.70
C ILE A 164 23.39 -0.83 -0.88
N VAL A 165 22.35 -1.20 -0.13
CA VAL A 165 22.37 -2.39 0.73
C VAL A 165 22.34 -3.66 -0.11
N GLN A 166 23.28 -4.56 0.18
CA GLN A 166 23.37 -5.86 -0.49
C GLN A 166 22.53 -6.92 0.23
N PRO A 167 21.94 -7.87 -0.53
CA PRO A 167 21.29 -9.05 0.04
C PRO A 167 22.19 -9.82 1.01
N GLY A 168 21.63 -10.25 2.14
CA GLY A 168 22.35 -11.00 3.19
C GLY A 168 23.24 -10.17 4.11
N SER A 169 23.14 -8.84 4.05
CA SER A 169 23.74 -7.95 5.06
C SER A 169 22.80 -7.80 6.26
N LYS A 170 23.33 -7.42 7.43
CA LYS A 170 22.49 -7.21 8.63
C LYS A 170 21.32 -6.25 8.39
N LEU A 171 21.55 -5.16 7.64
CA LEU A 171 20.50 -4.19 7.29
C LEU A 171 19.45 -4.77 6.33
N TRP A 172 19.87 -5.69 5.46
CA TRP A 172 18.95 -6.42 4.60
C TRP A 172 18.05 -7.33 5.42
N ASP A 173 18.63 -8.12 6.33
CA ASP A 173 17.89 -9.06 7.17
C ASP A 173 16.89 -8.31 8.06
N GLU A 174 17.29 -7.15 8.61
CA GLU A 174 16.37 -6.27 9.36
C GLU A 174 15.21 -5.76 8.49
N ALA A 175 15.49 -5.35 7.25
CA ALA A 175 14.44 -4.90 6.32
C ALA A 175 13.53 -6.05 5.86
N GLU A 176 14.09 -7.24 5.67
CA GLU A 176 13.35 -8.45 5.33
C GLU A 176 12.42 -8.85 6.47
N HIS A 177 12.91 -8.89 7.71
CA HIS A 177 12.07 -9.15 8.89
C HIS A 177 10.95 -8.11 9.05
N ASN A 178 11.25 -6.83 8.84
CA ASN A 178 10.23 -5.79 8.90
C ASN A 178 9.19 -5.96 7.79
N ALA A 179 9.62 -6.22 6.55
CA ALA A 179 8.71 -6.49 5.44
C ALA A 179 7.83 -7.72 5.70
N LEU A 180 8.42 -8.79 6.20
CA LEU A 180 7.72 -10.01 6.56
C LEU A 180 6.68 -9.75 7.66
N LEU A 181 7.05 -9.01 8.70
CA LEU A 181 6.12 -8.63 9.77
C LEU A 181 4.91 -7.85 9.24
N HIS A 182 5.12 -6.90 8.33
CA HIS A 182 4.00 -6.18 7.69
C HIS A 182 3.07 -7.17 6.98
N ILE A 183 3.61 -8.10 6.20
CA ILE A 183 2.80 -9.06 5.45
C ILE A 183 2.03 -9.98 6.41
N ILE A 184 2.68 -10.50 7.44
CA ILE A 184 2.08 -11.34 8.48
C ILE A 184 0.97 -10.58 9.19
N ALA A 185 1.25 -9.37 9.66
CA ALA A 185 0.28 -8.57 10.40
C ALA A 185 -0.99 -8.30 9.58
N HIS A 186 -0.85 -7.98 8.30
CA HIS A 186 -2.01 -7.83 7.42
C HIS A 186 -2.80 -9.13 7.27
N GLU A 187 -2.12 -10.28 7.15
CA GLU A 187 -2.80 -11.56 6.98
C GLU A 187 -3.50 -12.00 8.29
N VAL A 188 -2.90 -11.74 9.45
CA VAL A 188 -3.55 -11.95 10.77
C VAL A 188 -4.73 -11.01 10.91
N ALA A 189 -4.57 -9.74 10.56
CA ALA A 189 -5.64 -8.76 10.62
C ALA A 189 -6.82 -9.14 9.72
N ASP A 190 -6.56 -9.57 8.48
CA ASP A 190 -7.57 -10.03 7.53
C ASP A 190 -8.35 -11.24 8.09
N ARG A 191 -7.67 -12.19 8.74
CA ARG A 191 -8.31 -13.40 9.31
C ARG A 191 -9.13 -13.15 10.57
N HIS A 192 -8.64 -12.28 11.46
CA HIS A 192 -9.29 -11.98 12.74
C HIS A 192 -10.18 -10.72 12.69
N GLY A 193 -10.31 -10.08 11.52
CA GLY A 193 -11.12 -8.87 11.34
C GLY A 193 -10.59 -7.66 12.10
N ILE A 194 -9.27 -7.61 12.35
CA ILE A 194 -8.63 -6.51 13.08
C ILE A 194 -8.50 -5.33 12.12
N THR A 195 -9.04 -4.19 12.51
CA THR A 195 -8.95 -2.95 11.73
C THR A 195 -8.51 -1.80 12.62
N VAL A 196 -7.80 -0.84 12.03
CA VAL A 196 -7.43 0.40 12.75
C VAL A 196 -8.60 1.37 12.67
N SER A 197 -9.23 1.63 13.81
CA SER A 197 -10.33 2.59 13.88
C SER A 197 -9.82 4.04 13.73
N GLU A 198 -10.69 4.94 13.26
CA GLU A 198 -10.33 6.36 13.16
C GLU A 198 -10.03 6.97 14.53
N GLU A 199 -10.67 6.49 15.61
CA GLU A 199 -10.38 6.95 16.97
C GLU A 199 -8.93 6.63 17.37
N ARG A 200 -8.44 5.42 17.08
CA ARG A 200 -7.06 5.01 17.37
C ARG A 200 -6.05 5.85 16.58
N LEU A 201 -6.36 6.14 15.32
CA LEU A 201 -5.55 7.03 14.48
C LEU A 201 -5.52 8.46 15.04
N GLU A 202 -6.66 9.00 15.42
CA GLU A 202 -6.76 10.36 15.98
C GLU A 202 -6.05 10.49 17.33
N GLU A 203 -6.14 9.47 18.17
CA GLU A 203 -5.41 9.41 19.44
C GLU A 203 -3.89 9.41 19.20
N HIS A 204 -3.40 8.58 18.28
CA HIS A 204 -1.99 8.57 17.91
C HIS A 204 -1.55 9.95 17.38
N LEU A 205 -2.33 10.55 16.47
CA LEU A 205 -2.04 11.88 15.94
C LEU A 205 -2.06 12.96 17.02
N ARG A 206 -2.92 12.86 18.04
CA ARG A 206 -2.95 13.78 19.17
C ARG A 206 -1.67 13.69 19.98
N ASN A 207 -1.25 12.49 20.35
CA ASN A 207 -0.02 12.27 21.11
C ASN A 207 1.23 12.79 20.37
N VAL A 208 1.30 12.57 19.05
CA VAL A 208 2.38 13.12 18.20
C VAL A 208 2.29 14.63 18.11
N ALA A 209 1.08 15.18 17.93
CA ALA A 209 0.86 16.63 17.83
C ALA A 209 1.27 17.37 19.11
N ASP A 210 0.98 16.78 20.28
CA ASP A 210 1.39 17.31 21.58
C ASP A 210 2.91 17.34 21.73
N THR A 211 3.59 16.30 21.22
CA THR A 211 5.07 16.20 21.24
C THR A 211 5.73 17.23 20.32
N VAL A 212 5.14 17.46 19.13
CA VAL A 212 5.67 18.39 18.11
C VAL A 212 5.20 19.84 18.34
N GLY A 213 4.24 20.06 19.25
CA GLY A 213 3.67 21.38 19.56
C GLY A 213 2.75 21.91 18.44
N MET A 214 2.09 21.03 17.71
CA MET A 214 1.12 21.38 16.65
C MET A 214 -0.30 21.05 17.08
N SER A 215 -1.31 21.66 16.44
CA SER A 215 -2.68 21.18 16.62
C SER A 215 -2.90 19.88 15.82
N PRO A 216 -3.71 18.92 16.33
CA PRO A 216 -3.96 17.65 15.65
C PRO A 216 -4.50 17.81 14.23
N ALA A 217 -5.38 18.79 14.00
CA ALA A 217 -5.93 19.08 12.68
C ALA A 217 -4.87 19.55 11.68
N LYS A 218 -3.92 20.39 12.13
CA LYS A 218 -2.82 20.88 11.29
C LYS A 218 -1.83 19.76 10.99
N LEU A 219 -1.52 18.92 11.97
CA LEU A 219 -0.66 17.75 11.79
C LEU A 219 -1.28 16.76 10.79
N ARG A 220 -2.57 16.42 10.97
CA ARG A 220 -3.31 15.53 10.06
C ARG A 220 -3.29 16.05 8.63
N ALA A 221 -3.56 17.34 8.43
CA ALA A 221 -3.52 17.95 7.09
C ALA A 221 -2.12 17.89 6.47
N ALA A 222 -1.05 18.09 7.26
CA ALA A 222 0.32 17.99 6.79
C ALA A 222 0.69 16.54 6.39
N TYR A 223 0.34 15.57 7.23
CA TYR A 223 0.65 14.16 7.00
C TYR A 223 -0.17 13.55 5.86
N ASN A 224 -1.43 13.99 5.69
CA ASN A 224 -2.28 13.54 4.60
C ASN A 224 -1.72 13.93 3.23
N LYS A 225 -1.18 15.16 3.10
CA LYS A 225 -0.56 15.63 1.84
C LYS A 225 0.65 14.81 1.43
N ASN A 226 1.36 14.23 2.40
CA ASN A 226 2.58 13.46 2.16
C ASN A 226 2.34 11.94 2.16
N GLY A 227 1.08 11.49 2.29
CA GLY A 227 0.75 10.06 2.41
C GLY A 227 1.27 9.40 3.69
N GLN A 228 1.62 10.20 4.71
CA GLN A 228 2.15 9.69 5.98
C GLN A 228 1.06 9.10 6.87
N ILE A 229 -0.21 9.47 6.65
CA ILE A 229 -1.34 8.92 7.40
C ILE A 229 -1.46 7.41 7.16
N GLU A 230 -1.30 6.98 5.92
CA GLU A 230 -1.34 5.59 5.51
C GLU A 230 -0.18 4.82 6.17
N VAL A 231 1.02 5.38 6.19
CA VAL A 231 2.16 4.79 6.90
C VAL A 231 1.89 4.64 8.41
N ILE A 232 1.21 5.63 9.02
CA ILE A 232 0.84 5.55 10.43
C ILE A 232 -0.23 4.48 10.66
N ARG A 233 -1.24 4.39 9.79
CA ARG A 233 -2.26 3.33 9.88
C ARG A 233 -1.62 1.94 9.78
N GLU A 234 -0.65 1.78 8.89
CA GLU A 234 0.13 0.54 8.75
C GLU A 234 0.87 0.18 10.05
N SER A 235 1.52 1.16 10.69
CA SER A 235 2.18 0.96 11.99
C SER A 235 1.19 0.57 13.09
N LEU A 236 0.05 1.27 13.16
CA LEU A 236 -0.99 1.00 14.15
C LEU A 236 -1.65 -0.37 13.97
N LEU A 237 -1.75 -0.87 12.72
CA LEU A 237 -2.27 -2.20 12.43
C LEU A 237 -1.35 -3.27 13.01
N ILE A 238 -0.03 -3.13 12.80
CA ILE A 238 0.95 -4.04 13.39
C ILE A 238 0.85 -4.03 14.90
N GLU A 239 0.82 -2.84 15.51
CA GLU A 239 0.65 -2.73 16.97
C GLU A 239 -0.63 -3.41 17.46
N ALA A 240 -1.76 -3.22 16.76
CA ALA A 240 -3.02 -3.85 17.11
C ALA A 240 -2.96 -5.38 17.03
N VAL A 241 -2.28 -5.93 16.02
CA VAL A 241 -2.07 -7.37 15.88
C VAL A 241 -1.17 -7.91 16.99
N LEU A 242 -0.07 -7.23 17.30
CA LEU A 242 0.82 -7.63 18.40
C LEU A 242 0.09 -7.55 19.75
N ASP A 243 -0.69 -6.50 19.98
CA ASP A 243 -1.55 -6.36 21.17
C ASP A 243 -2.56 -7.50 21.27
N PHE A 244 -3.17 -7.90 20.14
CA PHE A 244 -4.09 -9.03 20.10
C PHE A 244 -3.44 -10.33 20.55
N LEU A 245 -2.25 -10.66 20.02
CA LEU A 245 -1.50 -11.87 20.41
C LEU A 245 -1.14 -11.87 21.89
N THR A 246 -0.60 -10.75 22.40
CA THR A 246 -0.22 -10.64 23.83
C THR A 246 -1.42 -10.76 24.78
N LYS A 247 -2.59 -10.22 24.40
CA LYS A 247 -3.81 -10.33 25.23
C LYS A 247 -4.39 -11.74 25.26
N GLN A 248 -4.28 -12.49 24.16
CA GLN A 248 -4.73 -13.89 24.14
C GLN A 248 -3.91 -14.75 25.10
N GLU A 249 -2.59 -14.54 25.15
CA GLU A 249 -1.72 -15.21 26.11
C GLU A 249 -2.09 -14.89 27.56
N GLU A 250 -2.30 -13.61 27.89
CA GLU A 250 -2.73 -13.20 29.24
C GLU A 250 -4.04 -13.88 29.65
N ALA A 251 -4.99 -14.00 28.72
CA ALA A 251 -6.26 -14.69 28.96
C ALA A 251 -6.08 -16.20 29.16
N PHE A 252 -5.20 -16.84 28.39
CA PHE A 252 -4.86 -18.26 28.52
C PHE A 252 -4.20 -18.57 29.87
N LEU A 253 -3.18 -17.80 30.26
CA LEU A 253 -2.49 -17.96 31.55
C LEU A 253 -3.43 -17.68 32.75
N ALA A 254 -4.36 -16.74 32.62
CA ALA A 254 -5.38 -16.48 33.63
C ALA A 254 -6.38 -17.64 33.79
N GLN A 255 -6.71 -18.36 32.72
CA GLN A 255 -7.56 -19.55 32.78
C GLN A 255 -6.82 -20.74 33.38
N GLU A 256 -5.56 -20.95 33.02
CA GLU A 256 -4.74 -22.07 33.52
C GLU A 256 -4.46 -21.93 35.02
N SER A 257 -4.13 -20.72 35.49
CA SER A 257 -3.97 -20.44 36.92
C SER A 257 -5.27 -20.57 37.73
N ALA A 258 -6.43 -20.35 37.11
CA ALA A 258 -7.74 -20.57 37.76
C ALA A 258 -8.17 -22.04 37.80
N ILE A 259 -7.62 -22.90 36.93
CA ILE A 259 -7.87 -24.35 36.92
C ILE A 259 -6.95 -25.08 37.91
N VAL A 260 -5.77 -24.52 38.19
CA VAL A 260 -4.75 -25.10 39.09
C VAL A 260 -4.90 -24.63 40.55
N ALA A 261 -5.72 -23.60 40.82
CA ALA A 261 -6.05 -23.08 42.17
C ALA A 261 -7.33 -23.69 42.76
#